data_AF-E8N5J1-F1
#
_entry.id   AF-E8N5J1-F1
#
_cell.length_a   1.000
_cell.length_b   1.000
_cell.length_c   1.000
_cell.angle_alpha   90.00
_cell.angle_beta   90.00
_cell.angle_gamma   90.00
#
_symmetry.space_group_name_H-M   'P 1'
#
loop_
_entity.id
_entity.type
_entity.pdbx_description
1 polymer ?
#
loop_
_entity_poly.entity_id
_entity_poly.type
_entity_poly.pdbx_seq_one_letter_code
_entity_poly.pdbx_strand_id
1 'polypeptide(L)'
;MFVPNADPDREAMLKTIGVERIEDLFTDVPEGYRFPKLNLPEALSEMEAYAHLSELAQANSSVRDLTCFLGAGAYHHYIPAVVDAIIQRGEFLTAYTPYQPEVSQGTLQAIFEYQSLMALLTGMEVCNASHYDGATAAAEAVIMAYHHFRGKRTKVLVSHALHPQYRATIRTYMQGYTQLTITGDECTDCDPLAGPEVLLRAIDTNTALVIVQYPDFLGRIYDYTELANTAHQAGALFAIAVNPIALGLLKPPGEFGADIVIGEGQPLGIPLSFGGPYLGIFATRKEFVRKIAGRLVGETVDQDGKRAYVLTLTAREQHIRREKATSNICSNQGLMALASTVYLSLLGKQGLRQVAELCYQKAHYAADLISQIPGYTVCSNAPFFHEFVVCCPKPVSEINQALLEYGILGGFDLSTDYPGLKNAMLIAVTEMNTREEIETLRDVLEDISHE
;
A
#
# COMPACT_ATOMS: atom_id res chain seq x y z
N MET A 1 -13.91 33.19 -3.86
CA MET A 1 -13.00 33.61 -4.96
C MET A 1 -11.65 32.98 -4.68
N PHE A 2 -11.13 32.15 -5.57
CA PHE A 2 -9.85 31.42 -5.37
C PHE A 2 -8.63 32.33 -5.60
N VAL A 3 -8.74 33.30 -6.52
CA VAL A 3 -7.72 34.32 -6.75
C VAL A 3 -7.88 35.42 -5.70
N PRO A 4 -6.85 35.72 -4.88
CA PRO A 4 -6.99 36.67 -3.78
C PRO A 4 -6.94 38.14 -4.23
N ASN A 5 -6.48 38.42 -5.46
CA ASN A 5 -6.26 39.79 -5.94
C ASN A 5 -7.51 40.39 -6.58
N ALA A 6 -8.05 41.45 -5.98
CA ALA A 6 -9.16 42.22 -6.55
C ALA A 6 -8.69 43.08 -7.74
N ASP A 7 -9.62 43.72 -8.46
CA ASP A 7 -9.27 44.64 -9.56
C ASP A 7 -8.29 45.75 -9.12
N PRO A 8 -8.48 46.42 -7.96
CA PRO A 8 -7.55 47.47 -7.53
C PRO A 8 -6.13 46.96 -7.27
N ASP A 9 -5.98 45.74 -6.74
CA ASP A 9 -4.66 45.12 -6.52
C ASP A 9 -3.98 44.85 -7.86
N ARG A 10 -4.73 44.31 -8.83
CA ARG A 10 -4.23 44.02 -10.17
C ARG A 10 -3.79 45.30 -10.88
N GLU A 11 -4.58 46.36 -10.83
CA GLU A 11 -4.23 47.66 -11.40
C GLU A 11 -2.96 48.25 -10.78
N ALA A 12 -2.85 48.20 -9.44
CA ALA A 12 -1.65 48.67 -8.74
C ALA A 12 -0.40 47.86 -9.12
N MET A 13 -0.53 46.54 -9.24
CA MET A 13 0.56 45.65 -9.68
C MET A 13 0.98 45.94 -11.12
N LEU A 14 0.04 46.04 -12.06
CA LEU A 14 0.30 46.35 -13.48
C LEU A 14 1.02 47.69 -13.63
N LYS A 15 0.53 48.73 -12.92
CA LYS A 15 1.16 50.06 -12.90
C LYS A 15 2.60 50.01 -12.37
N THR A 16 2.85 49.20 -11.33
CA THR A 16 4.19 49.08 -10.71
C THR A 16 5.22 48.50 -11.68
N ILE A 17 4.82 47.54 -12.50
CA ILE A 17 5.69 46.88 -13.48
C ILE A 17 5.66 47.57 -14.86
N GLY A 18 4.86 48.63 -15.02
CA GLY A 18 4.83 49.46 -16.23
C GLY A 18 4.09 48.87 -17.42
N VAL A 19 3.15 47.94 -17.19
CA VAL A 19 2.27 47.40 -18.24
C VAL A 19 0.83 47.85 -18.03
N GLU A 20 0.04 47.88 -19.11
CA GLU A 20 -1.33 48.39 -19.06
C GLU A 20 -2.35 47.27 -18.83
N ARG A 21 -2.10 46.08 -19.37
CA ARG A 21 -3.04 44.96 -19.32
C ARG A 21 -2.37 43.65 -18.93
N ILE A 22 -3.17 42.70 -18.45
CA ILE A 22 -2.71 41.36 -18.10
C ILE A 22 -2.10 40.66 -19.31
N GLU A 23 -2.65 40.87 -20.51
CA GLU A 23 -2.16 40.26 -21.75
C GLU A 23 -0.72 40.65 -22.09
N ASP A 24 -0.30 41.85 -21.66
CA ASP A 24 1.04 42.36 -21.91
C ASP A 24 2.11 41.60 -21.09
N LEU A 25 1.71 40.80 -20.09
CA LEU A 25 2.61 39.92 -19.32
C LEU A 25 3.00 38.63 -20.06
N PHE A 26 2.28 38.29 -21.14
CA PHE A 26 2.42 36.99 -21.81
C PHE A 26 3.13 37.10 -23.17
N THR A 27 3.86 38.20 -23.42
CA THR A 27 4.55 38.41 -24.71
C THR A 27 5.62 37.36 -25.02
N ASP A 28 6.17 36.70 -24.00
CA ASP A 28 7.15 35.62 -24.16
C ASP A 28 6.53 34.31 -24.69
N VAL A 29 5.22 34.14 -24.52
CA VAL A 29 4.48 33.03 -25.15
C VAL A 29 4.25 33.37 -26.62
N PRO A 30 4.53 32.50 -27.61
CA PRO A 30 4.27 32.82 -29.00
C PRO A 30 2.77 33.09 -29.27
N GLU A 31 2.46 34.09 -30.09
CA GLU A 31 1.10 34.62 -30.29
C GLU A 31 0.06 33.55 -30.63
N GLY A 32 0.39 32.60 -31.51
CA GLY A 32 -0.51 31.51 -31.91
C GLY A 32 -0.89 30.53 -30.78
N TYR A 33 -0.23 30.60 -29.63
CA TYR A 33 -0.51 29.76 -28.46
C TYR A 33 -1.08 30.55 -27.27
N ARG A 34 -1.28 31.86 -27.40
CA ARG A 34 -1.83 32.69 -26.31
C ARG A 34 -3.34 32.55 -26.23
N PHE A 35 -3.87 32.50 -25.01
CA PHE A 35 -5.30 32.56 -24.69
C PHE A 35 -6.19 31.66 -25.59
N PRO A 36 -5.85 30.38 -25.77
CA PRO A 36 -6.71 29.50 -26.55
C PRO A 36 -8.09 29.41 -25.90
N LYS A 37 -9.15 29.44 -26.71
CA LYS A 37 -10.49 29.16 -26.21
C LYS A 37 -10.56 27.70 -25.77
N LEU A 38 -10.63 27.47 -24.46
CA LEU A 38 -10.81 26.13 -23.91
C LEU A 38 -12.28 25.71 -24.09
N ASN A 39 -12.50 24.50 -24.61
CA ASN A 39 -13.84 23.92 -24.73
C ASN A 39 -14.27 23.30 -23.40
N LEU A 40 -14.57 24.16 -22.42
CA LEU A 40 -15.01 23.77 -21.08
C LEU A 40 -16.50 24.08 -20.89
N PRO A 41 -17.19 23.33 -20.01
CA PRO A 41 -18.53 23.71 -19.55
C PRO A 41 -18.54 25.10 -18.90
N GLU A 42 -19.73 25.66 -18.71
CA GLU A 42 -19.88 26.90 -17.96
C GLU A 42 -19.40 26.74 -16.51
N ALA A 43 -18.87 27.82 -15.96
CA ALA A 43 -18.38 27.82 -14.60
C ALA A 43 -19.56 27.66 -13.62
N LEU A 44 -19.40 26.74 -12.68
CA LEU A 44 -20.35 26.53 -11.59
C LEU A 44 -19.97 27.41 -10.40
N SER A 45 -20.96 27.85 -9.64
CA SER A 45 -20.74 28.30 -8.27
C SER A 45 -20.27 27.13 -7.40
N GLU A 46 -19.69 27.44 -6.24
CA GLU A 46 -19.25 26.42 -5.27
C GLU A 46 -20.41 25.51 -4.82
N MET A 47 -21.60 26.08 -4.65
CA MET A 47 -22.81 25.33 -4.26
C MET A 47 -23.27 24.36 -5.36
N GLU A 48 -23.26 24.81 -6.62
CA GLU A 48 -23.63 23.97 -7.77
C GLU A 48 -22.60 22.86 -7.98
N ALA A 49 -21.31 23.17 -7.86
CA ALA A 49 -20.25 22.18 -7.96
C ALA A 49 -20.37 21.11 -6.87
N TYR A 50 -20.62 21.51 -5.62
CA TYR A 50 -20.83 20.57 -4.52
C TYR A 50 -22.06 19.68 -4.74
N ALA A 51 -23.19 20.26 -5.15
CA ALA A 51 -24.41 19.50 -5.44
C ALA A 51 -24.20 18.48 -6.56
N HIS A 52 -23.55 18.91 -7.65
CA HIS A 52 -23.27 18.05 -8.79
C HIS A 52 -22.33 16.89 -8.42
N LEU A 53 -21.22 17.16 -7.70
CA LEU A 53 -20.31 16.11 -7.25
C LEU A 53 -20.98 15.15 -6.25
N SER A 54 -21.89 15.65 -5.41
CA SER A 54 -22.65 14.82 -4.47
C SER A 54 -23.61 13.87 -5.19
N GLU A 55 -24.27 14.34 -6.26
CA GLU A 55 -25.12 13.51 -7.11
C GLU A 55 -24.31 12.40 -7.80
N LEU A 56 -23.15 12.74 -8.36
CA LEU A 56 -22.25 11.74 -8.96
C LEU A 56 -21.75 10.72 -7.94
N ALA A 57 -21.45 11.16 -6.71
CA ALA A 57 -20.99 10.26 -5.66
C ALA A 57 -22.08 9.27 -5.21
N GLN A 58 -23.36 9.67 -5.23
CA GLN A 58 -24.50 8.80 -4.88
C GLN A 58 -24.74 7.65 -5.87
N ALA A 59 -24.17 7.72 -7.08
CA ALA A 59 -24.23 6.62 -8.04
C ALA A 59 -23.31 5.45 -7.67
N ASN A 60 -22.40 5.63 -6.71
CA ASN A 60 -21.50 4.58 -6.24
C ASN A 60 -22.13 3.82 -5.07
N SER A 61 -21.93 2.50 -5.03
CA SER A 61 -22.14 1.69 -3.81
C SER A 61 -20.82 1.60 -3.05
N SER A 62 -20.83 1.96 -1.76
CA SER A 62 -19.64 1.96 -0.92
C SER A 62 -19.68 0.86 0.14
N VAL A 63 -18.57 0.64 0.83
CA VAL A 63 -18.51 -0.23 2.01
C VAL A 63 -19.29 0.30 3.22
N ARG A 64 -19.94 1.47 3.10
CA ARG A 64 -20.93 1.96 4.06
C ARG A 64 -22.34 1.43 3.76
N ASP A 65 -22.58 1.10 2.49
CA ASP A 65 -23.88 0.66 1.98
C ASP A 65 -23.93 -0.86 1.82
N LEU A 66 -22.78 -1.49 1.61
CA LEU A 66 -22.62 -2.93 1.39
C LEU A 66 -21.78 -3.58 2.48
N THR A 67 -22.16 -4.80 2.87
CA THR A 67 -21.29 -5.67 3.67
C THR A 67 -20.16 -6.20 2.78
N CYS A 68 -18.90 -6.00 3.19
CA CYS A 68 -17.73 -6.25 2.34
C CYS A 68 -16.86 -7.41 2.84
N PHE A 69 -16.56 -8.34 1.92
CA PHE A 69 -15.69 -9.50 2.11
C PHE A 69 -14.58 -9.62 1.03
N LEU A 70 -14.39 -8.56 0.21
CA LEU A 70 -13.53 -8.61 -0.98
C LEU A 70 -12.03 -8.72 -0.68
N GLY A 71 -11.51 -7.87 0.23
CA GLY A 71 -10.09 -7.86 0.60
C GLY A 71 -9.14 -7.75 -0.59
N ALA A 72 -8.22 -8.73 -0.71
CA ALA A 72 -7.24 -8.82 -1.78
C ALA A 72 -6.34 -7.57 -1.88
N GLY A 73 -5.75 -7.18 -0.74
CA GLY A 73 -4.79 -6.07 -0.66
C GLY A 73 -5.40 -4.70 -0.31
N ALA A 74 -6.73 -4.58 -0.25
CA ALA A 74 -7.42 -3.37 0.20
C ALA A 74 -8.54 -3.74 1.19
N TYR A 75 -8.48 -3.20 2.41
CA TYR A 75 -9.28 -3.72 3.52
C TYR A 75 -10.13 -2.65 4.19
N HIS A 76 -11.39 -2.98 4.47
CA HIS A 76 -12.28 -2.11 5.24
C HIS A 76 -11.95 -2.25 6.73
N HIS A 77 -11.21 -1.26 7.25
CA HIS A 77 -10.87 -1.16 8.66
C HIS A 77 -11.54 0.07 9.29
N TYR A 78 -11.75 0.01 10.61
CA TYR A 78 -12.25 1.16 11.36
C TYR A 78 -11.20 2.27 11.39
N ILE A 79 -11.60 3.49 11.01
CA ILE A 79 -10.74 4.66 11.08
C ILE A 79 -11.25 5.57 12.20
N PRO A 80 -10.50 5.71 13.32
CA PRO A 80 -10.88 6.61 14.39
C PRO A 80 -10.96 8.05 13.89
N ALA A 81 -12.04 8.78 14.26
CA ALA A 81 -12.27 10.17 13.83
C ALA A 81 -11.11 11.14 14.15
N VAL A 82 -10.26 10.80 15.13
CA VAL A 82 -9.04 11.56 15.46
C VAL A 82 -8.06 11.60 14.29
N VAL A 83 -7.99 10.55 13.46
CA VAL A 83 -7.13 10.51 12.27
C VAL A 83 -7.50 11.64 11.33
N ASP A 84 -8.77 11.70 10.90
CA ASP A 84 -9.30 12.76 10.03
C ASP A 84 -9.12 14.14 10.65
N ALA A 85 -9.42 14.27 11.95
CA ALA A 85 -9.26 15.53 12.67
C ALA A 85 -7.83 16.07 12.66
N ILE A 86 -6.81 15.21 12.61
CA ILE A 86 -5.40 15.62 12.55
C ILE A 86 -4.95 15.89 11.12
N ILE A 87 -5.24 14.98 10.17
CA ILE A 87 -4.76 15.13 8.79
C ILE A 87 -5.44 16.29 8.04
N GLN A 88 -6.61 16.74 8.50
CA GLN A 88 -7.30 17.91 7.93
C GLN A 88 -6.80 19.25 8.51
N ARG A 89 -5.90 19.24 9.49
CA ARG A 89 -5.32 20.49 10.02
C ARG A 89 -4.45 21.15 8.95
N GLY A 90 -4.61 22.46 8.76
CA GLY A 90 -3.98 23.21 7.68
C GLY A 90 -2.45 23.09 7.67
N GLU A 91 -1.81 23.07 8.83
CA GLU A 91 -0.36 22.90 9.00
C GLU A 91 0.19 21.55 8.51
N PHE A 92 -0.66 20.52 8.38
CA PHE A 92 -0.27 19.24 7.78
C PHE A 92 -0.78 19.12 6.35
N LEU A 93 -2.05 19.46 6.12
CA LEU A 93 -2.72 19.30 4.83
C LEU A 93 -2.11 20.19 3.72
N THR A 94 -1.70 21.41 4.07
CA THR A 94 -1.19 22.38 3.09
C THR A 94 0.34 22.42 3.02
N ALA A 95 1.02 21.78 3.98
CA ALA A 95 2.47 21.75 4.00
C ALA A 95 3.03 20.89 2.84
N TYR A 96 4.18 21.31 2.31
CA TYR A 96 4.93 20.52 1.34
C TYR A 96 6.17 19.87 1.98
N THR A 97 7.07 19.32 1.15
CA THR A 97 8.29 18.67 1.63
C THR A 97 9.04 19.58 2.61
N PRO A 98 9.41 19.11 3.83
CA PRO A 98 9.99 19.93 4.88
C PRO A 98 11.48 20.24 4.62
N TYR A 99 11.75 20.99 3.54
CA TYR A 99 13.11 21.40 3.15
C TYR A 99 13.73 22.42 4.10
N GLN A 100 12.91 23.20 4.79
CA GLN A 100 13.33 24.21 5.78
C GLN A 100 13.06 23.65 7.19
N PRO A 101 14.01 22.90 7.78
CA PRO A 101 13.75 22.13 8.99
C PRO A 101 13.36 22.99 10.19
N GLU A 102 13.90 24.21 10.31
CA GLU A 102 13.67 25.12 11.44
C GLU A 102 12.20 25.55 11.56
N VAL A 103 11.47 25.56 10.45
CA VAL A 103 10.03 25.91 10.39
C VAL A 103 9.14 24.71 10.09
N SER A 104 9.70 23.49 10.13
CA SER A 104 8.99 22.25 9.77
C SER A 104 9.14 21.14 10.82
N GLN A 105 9.57 21.46 12.05
CA GLN A 105 9.88 20.46 13.08
C GLN A 105 8.69 19.55 13.43
N GLY A 106 7.45 20.05 13.44
CA GLY A 106 6.26 19.23 13.71
C GLY A 106 6.07 18.12 12.66
N THR A 107 6.15 18.48 11.37
CA THR A 107 6.08 17.52 10.26
C THR A 107 7.25 16.55 10.29
N LEU A 108 8.47 17.03 10.54
CA LEU A 108 9.66 16.18 10.61
C LEU A 108 9.58 15.20 11.77
N GLN A 109 9.10 15.64 12.94
CA GLN A 109 8.88 14.76 14.08
C GLN A 109 7.83 13.68 13.75
N ALA A 110 6.69 14.04 13.16
CA ALA A 110 5.65 13.07 12.80
C ALA A 110 6.16 12.01 11.80
N ILE A 111 7.04 12.40 10.88
CA ILE A 111 7.71 11.48 9.96
C ILE A 111 8.71 10.59 10.70
N PHE A 112 9.49 11.15 11.63
CA PHE A 112 10.42 10.37 12.44
C PHE A 112 9.67 9.34 13.32
N GLU A 113 8.52 9.72 13.87
CA GLU A 113 7.62 8.84 14.62
C GLU A 113 7.04 7.74 13.72
N TYR A 114 6.59 8.07 12.49
CA TYR A 114 6.18 7.07 11.49
C TYR A 114 7.28 6.01 11.29
N GLN A 115 8.50 6.48 10.98
CA GLN A 115 9.64 5.61 10.71
C GLN A 115 9.96 4.71 11.93
N SER A 116 9.86 5.27 13.14
CA SER A 116 10.11 4.55 14.40
C SER A 116 9.05 3.48 14.66
N LEU A 117 7.78 3.82 14.49
CA LEU A 117 6.65 2.90 14.64
C LEU A 117 6.73 1.75 13.63
N MET A 118 7.08 2.04 12.37
CA MET A 118 7.25 1.03 11.33
C MET A 118 8.47 0.15 11.55
N ALA A 119 9.60 0.71 11.99
CA ALA A 119 10.76 -0.09 12.39
C ALA A 119 10.40 -1.08 13.51
N LEU A 120 9.70 -0.61 14.56
CA LEU A 120 9.26 -1.45 15.67
C LEU A 120 8.26 -2.53 15.24
N LEU A 121 7.27 -2.18 14.41
CA LEU A 121 6.24 -3.12 13.96
C LEU A 121 6.81 -4.22 13.06
N THR A 122 7.78 -3.86 12.20
CA THR A 122 8.38 -4.81 11.24
C THR A 122 9.60 -5.54 11.78
N GLY A 123 10.10 -5.15 12.97
CA GLY A 123 11.35 -5.67 13.53
C GLY A 123 12.61 -5.22 12.78
N MET A 124 12.50 -4.17 11.95
CA MET A 124 13.59 -3.64 11.12
C MET A 124 14.27 -2.45 11.81
N GLU A 125 15.40 -2.00 11.26
CA GLU A 125 16.21 -0.94 11.89
C GLU A 125 15.96 0.44 11.28
N VAL A 126 15.50 0.51 10.03
CA VAL A 126 15.22 1.75 9.32
C VAL A 126 13.97 1.58 8.47
N CYS A 127 13.08 2.57 8.49
CA CYS A 127 11.98 2.71 7.54
C CYS A 127 12.10 4.07 6.82
N ASN A 128 11.71 4.14 5.55
CA ASN A 128 11.64 5.39 4.81
C ASN A 128 10.39 6.20 5.20
N ALA A 129 10.33 7.46 4.78
CA ALA A 129 9.18 8.33 4.99
C ALA A 129 8.20 8.22 3.81
N SER A 130 7.71 6.99 3.60
CA SER A 130 6.74 6.49 2.61
C SER A 130 7.22 6.29 1.16
N HIS A 131 6.55 5.33 0.51
CA HIS A 131 6.43 5.18 -0.94
C HIS A 131 4.97 5.37 -1.40
N TYR A 132 4.66 5.12 -2.68
CA TYR A 132 3.38 5.48 -3.29
C TYR A 132 2.27 4.50 -2.89
N ASP A 133 2.61 3.22 -2.87
CA ASP A 133 1.77 2.08 -2.50
C ASP A 133 2.69 0.85 -2.27
N GLY A 134 2.12 -0.27 -1.82
CA GLY A 134 2.88 -1.50 -1.63
C GLY A 134 3.46 -2.12 -2.91
N ALA A 135 2.82 -1.92 -4.07
CA ALA A 135 3.27 -2.50 -5.34
C ALA A 135 4.56 -1.84 -5.86
N THR A 136 4.62 -0.52 -5.78
CA THR A 136 5.79 0.29 -6.12
C THR A 136 6.91 0.09 -5.12
N ALA A 137 6.60 -0.08 -3.82
CA ALA A 137 7.58 -0.48 -2.83
C ALA A 137 8.20 -1.86 -3.15
N ALA A 138 7.41 -2.80 -3.67
CA ALA A 138 7.90 -4.11 -4.13
C ALA A 138 8.86 -3.99 -5.31
N ALA A 139 8.55 -3.14 -6.29
CA ALA A 139 9.45 -2.86 -7.39
C ALA A 139 10.76 -2.20 -6.93
N GLU A 140 10.71 -1.28 -5.97
CA GLU A 140 11.93 -0.69 -5.41
C GLU A 140 12.80 -1.68 -4.65
N ALA A 141 12.22 -2.72 -4.03
CA ALA A 141 13.01 -3.77 -3.38
C ALA A 141 13.89 -4.50 -4.41
N VAL A 142 13.33 -4.75 -5.61
CA VAL A 142 14.06 -5.32 -6.75
C VAL A 142 15.16 -4.39 -7.24
N ILE A 143 14.86 -3.10 -7.42
CA ILE A 143 15.84 -2.08 -7.85
C ILE A 143 16.99 -2.00 -6.85
N MET A 144 16.66 -1.94 -5.56
CA MET A 144 17.62 -1.89 -4.47
C MET A 144 18.53 -3.13 -4.48
N ALA A 145 17.97 -4.33 -4.64
CA ALA A 145 18.76 -5.56 -4.70
C ALA A 145 19.66 -5.63 -5.94
N TYR A 146 19.15 -5.30 -7.12
CA TYR A 146 19.95 -5.27 -8.35
C TYR A 146 21.16 -4.34 -8.21
N HIS A 147 20.95 -3.13 -7.70
CA HIS A 147 22.03 -2.16 -7.47
C HIS A 147 22.93 -2.54 -6.29
N HIS A 148 22.40 -3.23 -5.27
CA HIS A 148 23.21 -3.80 -4.20
C HIS A 148 24.32 -4.69 -4.78
N PHE A 149 23.98 -5.56 -5.73
CA PHE A 149 24.92 -6.46 -6.41
C PHE A 149 25.59 -5.86 -7.64
N ARG A 150 25.39 -4.56 -7.90
CA ARG A 150 25.98 -3.82 -9.04
C ARG A 150 25.64 -4.46 -10.40
N GLY A 151 24.45 -5.04 -10.51
CA GLY A 151 23.99 -5.76 -11.70
C GLY A 151 24.70 -7.09 -11.99
N LYS A 152 25.51 -7.61 -11.05
CA LYS A 152 26.21 -8.90 -11.24
C LYS A 152 25.34 -10.12 -10.95
N ARG A 153 24.32 -9.94 -10.10
CA ARG A 153 23.31 -10.94 -9.81
C ARG A 153 22.01 -10.46 -10.44
N THR A 154 21.47 -11.26 -11.34
CA THR A 154 20.38 -10.80 -12.20
C THR A 154 19.11 -11.63 -12.06
N LYS A 155 19.10 -12.65 -11.20
CA LYS A 155 17.91 -13.46 -10.95
C LYS A 155 17.15 -12.95 -9.74
N VAL A 156 15.85 -12.75 -9.90
CA VAL A 156 14.91 -12.41 -8.81
C VAL A 156 13.85 -13.48 -8.73
N LEU A 157 13.73 -14.07 -7.54
CA LEU A 157 12.71 -15.07 -7.23
C LEU A 157 11.52 -14.38 -6.59
N VAL A 158 10.38 -14.46 -7.24
CA VAL A 158 9.11 -13.91 -6.77
C VAL A 158 8.18 -15.07 -6.45
N SER A 159 7.65 -15.09 -5.24
CA SER A 159 6.64 -16.08 -4.85
C SER A 159 5.39 -15.97 -5.73
N HIS A 160 4.84 -17.12 -6.14
CA HIS A 160 3.54 -17.18 -6.80
C HIS A 160 2.40 -16.65 -5.91
N ALA A 161 2.58 -16.69 -4.59
CA ALA A 161 1.64 -16.16 -3.59
C ALA A 161 1.95 -14.71 -3.17
N LEU A 162 2.83 -13.99 -3.89
CA LEU A 162 2.89 -12.53 -3.80
C LEU A 162 1.69 -11.93 -4.55
N HIS A 163 1.13 -10.85 -4.03
CA HIS A 163 0.00 -10.14 -4.62
C HIS A 163 0.15 -9.99 -6.16
N PRO A 164 -0.83 -10.41 -6.98
CA PRO A 164 -0.71 -10.40 -8.44
C PRO A 164 -0.31 -9.03 -9.02
N GLN A 165 -0.93 -7.96 -8.53
CA GLN A 165 -0.57 -6.60 -8.95
C GLN A 165 0.86 -6.20 -8.54
N TYR A 166 1.42 -6.72 -7.45
CA TYR A 166 2.82 -6.44 -7.09
C TYR A 166 3.75 -7.16 -8.08
N ARG A 167 3.42 -8.42 -8.42
CA ARG A 167 4.13 -9.19 -9.46
C ARG A 167 4.09 -8.48 -10.82
N ALA A 168 2.95 -7.91 -11.20
CA ALA A 168 2.78 -7.15 -12.43
C ALA A 168 3.57 -5.83 -12.43
N THR A 169 3.52 -5.08 -11.32
CA THR A 169 4.26 -3.82 -11.16
C THR A 169 5.76 -4.04 -11.16
N ILE A 170 6.27 -5.07 -10.48
CA ILE A 170 7.68 -5.48 -10.53
C ILE A 170 8.12 -5.70 -11.98
N ARG A 171 7.38 -6.50 -12.75
CA ARG A 171 7.70 -6.75 -14.17
C ARG A 171 7.70 -5.48 -15.00
N THR A 172 6.71 -4.62 -14.79
CA THR A 172 6.58 -3.34 -15.50
C THR A 172 7.77 -2.43 -15.24
N TYR A 173 8.18 -2.28 -13.97
CA TYR A 173 9.34 -1.46 -13.61
C TYR A 173 10.65 -2.04 -14.16
N MET A 174 10.76 -3.37 -14.26
CA MET A 174 11.99 -4.04 -14.65
C MET A 174 12.19 -4.15 -16.16
N GLN A 175 11.28 -3.65 -17.00
CA GLN A 175 11.38 -3.71 -18.47
C GLN A 175 12.68 -3.10 -19.02
N GLY A 176 13.24 -2.09 -18.34
CA GLY A 176 14.52 -1.46 -18.71
C GLY A 176 15.77 -2.25 -18.28
N TYR A 177 15.62 -3.27 -17.43
CA TYR A 177 16.72 -4.08 -16.90
C TYR A 177 16.85 -5.38 -17.71
N THR A 178 17.34 -5.28 -18.94
CA THR A 178 17.32 -6.38 -19.94
C THR A 178 18.06 -7.65 -19.53
N GLN A 179 18.95 -7.59 -18.53
CA GLN A 179 19.68 -8.75 -18.01
C GLN A 179 18.99 -9.43 -16.83
N LEU A 180 17.97 -8.79 -16.25
CA LEU A 180 17.27 -9.25 -15.07
C LEU A 180 16.21 -10.28 -15.45
N THR A 181 16.24 -11.44 -14.80
CA THR A 181 15.26 -12.51 -14.93
C THR A 181 14.41 -12.58 -13.67
N ILE A 182 13.10 -12.44 -13.83
CA ILE A 182 12.12 -12.64 -12.76
C ILE A 182 11.52 -14.04 -12.97
N THR A 183 11.58 -14.90 -11.96
CA THR A 183 11.05 -16.27 -11.99
C THR A 183 10.50 -16.66 -10.61
N GLY A 184 9.96 -17.87 -10.46
CA GLY A 184 9.39 -18.40 -9.22
C GLY A 184 7.86 -18.43 -9.17
N ASP A 185 7.19 -17.61 -9.98
CA ASP A 185 5.73 -17.51 -10.07
C ASP A 185 5.16 -18.03 -11.41
N GLU A 186 5.99 -18.58 -12.28
CA GLU A 186 5.69 -19.01 -13.67
C GLU A 186 5.01 -20.38 -13.75
N CYS A 187 4.59 -20.93 -12.61
CA CYS A 187 4.31 -22.34 -12.49
C CYS A 187 2.90 -22.69 -12.97
N THR A 188 2.81 -23.12 -14.23
CA THR A 188 1.57 -23.52 -14.89
C THR A 188 1.13 -24.96 -14.55
N ASP A 189 2.08 -25.81 -14.11
CA ASP A 189 1.86 -27.23 -13.81
C ASP A 189 2.02 -27.60 -12.31
N CYS A 190 2.25 -26.63 -11.42
CA CYS A 190 2.24 -26.92 -9.98
C CYS A 190 0.92 -26.56 -9.32
N ASP A 191 0.71 -27.18 -8.17
CA ASP A 191 -0.34 -26.83 -7.24
C ASP A 191 -0.29 -25.32 -6.93
N PRO A 192 -1.31 -24.53 -7.30
CA PRO A 192 -1.37 -23.10 -6.97
C PRO A 192 -1.42 -22.84 -5.46
N LEU A 193 -1.74 -23.87 -4.66
CA LEU A 193 -1.70 -23.87 -3.20
C LEU A 193 -0.40 -24.45 -2.65
N ALA A 194 0.64 -24.63 -3.49
CA ALA A 194 1.96 -25.00 -2.98
C ALA A 194 2.49 -23.94 -1.99
N GLY A 195 3.24 -24.42 -0.99
CA GLY A 195 3.88 -23.56 -0.01
C GLY A 195 5.19 -22.97 -0.53
N PRO A 196 5.84 -22.11 0.27
CA PRO A 196 7.05 -21.39 -0.14
C PRO A 196 8.30 -22.27 -0.32
N GLU A 197 8.27 -23.51 0.16
CA GLU A 197 9.36 -24.49 0.01
C GLU A 197 9.73 -24.74 -1.46
N VAL A 198 8.79 -24.53 -2.39
CA VAL A 198 9.04 -24.67 -3.84
C VAL A 198 10.11 -23.70 -4.36
N LEU A 199 10.36 -22.59 -3.66
CA LEU A 199 11.38 -21.60 -4.00
C LEU A 199 12.78 -22.04 -3.59
N LEU A 200 12.92 -22.93 -2.59
CA LEU A 200 14.23 -23.34 -2.04
C LEU A 200 15.16 -23.89 -3.13
N ARG A 201 14.64 -24.78 -3.97
CA ARG A 201 15.38 -25.40 -5.09
C ARG A 201 15.78 -24.43 -6.19
N ALA A 202 15.13 -23.26 -6.27
CA ALA A 202 15.39 -22.27 -7.28
C ALA A 202 16.44 -21.25 -6.85
N ILE A 203 16.80 -21.20 -5.56
CA ILE A 203 17.82 -20.28 -5.04
C ILE A 203 19.21 -20.76 -5.47
N ASP A 204 19.98 -19.85 -6.07
CA ASP A 204 21.34 -20.08 -6.54
C ASP A 204 22.25 -18.86 -6.33
N THR A 205 23.52 -18.98 -6.70
CA THR A 205 24.52 -17.91 -6.54
C THR A 205 24.30 -16.70 -7.46
N ASN A 206 23.43 -16.80 -8.48
CA ASN A 206 23.02 -15.68 -9.33
C ASN A 206 21.77 -14.96 -8.79
N THR A 207 21.13 -15.51 -7.76
CA THR A 207 19.94 -14.93 -7.14
C THR A 207 20.32 -13.65 -6.38
N ALA A 208 19.72 -12.52 -6.76
CA ALA A 208 19.86 -11.24 -6.11
C ALA A 208 18.85 -11.06 -4.98
N LEU A 209 17.62 -11.51 -5.19
CA LEU A 209 16.51 -11.27 -4.27
C LEU A 209 15.51 -12.42 -4.32
N VAL A 210 15.02 -12.81 -3.15
CA VAL A 210 13.84 -13.67 -2.98
C VAL A 210 12.75 -12.83 -2.31
N ILE A 211 11.55 -12.77 -2.91
CA ILE A 211 10.40 -11.98 -2.42
C ILE A 211 9.22 -12.90 -2.11
N VAL A 212 8.71 -12.82 -0.89
CA VAL A 212 7.49 -13.50 -0.42
C VAL A 212 6.52 -12.50 0.22
N GLN A 213 5.34 -12.96 0.61
CA GLN A 213 4.35 -12.15 1.31
C GLN A 213 3.91 -12.82 2.63
N TYR A 214 3.55 -12.03 3.65
CA TYR A 214 3.27 -12.47 5.01
C TYR A 214 2.14 -11.66 5.69
N PRO A 215 0.97 -12.27 5.95
CA PRO A 215 0.45 -13.50 5.32
C PRO A 215 0.49 -13.40 3.80
N ASP A 216 0.58 -14.53 3.11
CA ASP A 216 0.62 -14.51 1.64
C ASP A 216 -0.70 -14.08 1.01
N PHE A 217 -0.73 -13.85 -0.31
CA PHE A 217 -1.94 -13.38 -1.00
C PHE A 217 -3.14 -14.34 -0.87
N LEU A 218 -2.90 -15.61 -0.58
CA LEU A 218 -3.94 -16.62 -0.35
C LEU A 218 -4.36 -16.69 1.14
N GLY A 219 -3.87 -15.74 1.95
CA GLY A 219 -4.17 -15.60 3.37
C GLY A 219 -3.28 -16.42 4.31
N ARG A 220 -2.38 -17.24 3.78
CA ARG A 220 -1.66 -18.28 4.53
C ARG A 220 -0.47 -17.72 5.29
N ILE A 221 -0.19 -18.32 6.43
CA ILE A 221 0.90 -17.95 7.34
C ILE A 221 1.97 -19.03 7.27
N TYR A 222 3.20 -18.62 6.93
CA TYR A 222 4.37 -19.50 6.90
C TYR A 222 5.50 -18.94 7.76
N ASP A 223 6.30 -19.82 8.34
CA ASP A 223 7.62 -19.47 8.89
C ASP A 223 8.64 -19.48 7.75
N TYR A 224 9.18 -18.30 7.45
CA TYR A 224 10.15 -18.13 6.38
C TYR A 224 11.61 -18.26 6.81
N THR A 225 11.89 -18.67 8.06
CA THR A 225 13.25 -18.77 8.60
C THR A 225 14.17 -19.63 7.72
N GLU A 226 13.69 -20.79 7.24
CA GLU A 226 14.48 -21.66 6.35
C GLU A 226 14.77 -20.96 5.01
N LEU A 227 13.76 -20.34 4.41
CA LEU A 227 13.91 -19.63 3.13
C LEU A 227 14.90 -18.46 3.22
N ALA A 228 14.83 -17.70 4.32
CA ALA A 228 15.77 -16.62 4.61
C ALA A 228 17.22 -17.16 4.72
N ASN A 229 17.41 -18.23 5.51
CA ASN A 229 18.72 -18.85 5.68
C ASN A 229 19.29 -19.36 4.35
N THR A 230 18.48 -20.02 3.52
CA THR A 230 18.92 -20.50 2.20
C THR A 230 19.27 -19.34 1.26
N ALA A 231 18.46 -18.28 1.23
CA ALA A 231 18.76 -17.07 0.45
C ALA A 231 20.11 -16.46 0.88
N HIS A 232 20.33 -16.31 2.18
CA HIS A 232 21.58 -15.77 2.73
C HIS A 232 22.79 -16.66 2.48
N GLN A 233 22.65 -17.99 2.58
CA GLN A 233 23.72 -18.94 2.24
C GLN A 233 24.15 -18.83 0.76
N ALA A 234 23.21 -18.56 -0.15
CA ALA A 234 23.50 -18.25 -1.54
C ALA A 234 24.02 -16.81 -1.74
N GLY A 235 23.96 -15.96 -0.72
CA GLY A 235 24.34 -14.54 -0.73
C GLY A 235 23.30 -13.60 -1.35
N ALA A 236 22.06 -14.05 -1.50
CA ALA A 236 20.92 -13.25 -1.97
C ALA A 236 20.33 -12.43 -0.80
N LEU A 237 19.57 -11.37 -1.12
CA LEU A 237 18.74 -10.67 -0.15
C LEU A 237 17.37 -11.35 -0.02
N PHE A 238 16.72 -11.16 1.12
CA PHE A 238 15.37 -11.65 1.39
C PHE A 238 14.39 -10.52 1.69
N ALA A 239 13.32 -10.40 0.90
CA ALA A 239 12.27 -9.40 1.07
C ALA A 239 10.92 -10.02 1.42
N ILE A 240 10.18 -9.37 2.32
CA ILE A 240 8.85 -9.81 2.74
C ILE A 240 7.87 -8.66 2.60
N ALA A 241 6.83 -8.86 1.79
CA ALA A 241 5.66 -8.00 1.76
C ALA A 241 4.72 -8.34 2.91
N VAL A 242 4.26 -7.34 3.67
CA VAL A 242 3.40 -7.57 4.85
C VAL A 242 2.06 -6.90 4.75
N ASN A 243 1.06 -7.49 5.39
CA ASN A 243 -0.07 -6.74 5.91
C ASN A 243 0.29 -6.23 7.32
N PRO A 244 0.29 -4.92 7.58
CA PRO A 244 0.78 -4.37 8.84
C PRO A 244 -0.12 -4.69 10.05
N ILE A 245 -1.42 -4.95 9.86
CA ILE A 245 -2.31 -5.37 10.96
C ILE A 245 -1.93 -6.76 11.47
N ALA A 246 -1.50 -7.67 10.59
CA ALA A 246 -1.07 -9.00 10.97
C ALA A 246 0.10 -8.98 11.99
N LEU A 247 0.97 -7.98 11.89
CA LEU A 247 2.13 -7.82 12.78
C LEU A 247 1.75 -7.36 14.20
N GLY A 248 0.49 -7.01 14.44
CA GLY A 248 -0.04 -6.84 15.80
C GLY A 248 -0.12 -8.14 16.60
N LEU A 249 -0.17 -9.28 15.91
CA LEU A 249 -0.32 -10.62 16.48
C LEU A 249 0.86 -11.55 16.13
N LEU A 250 1.35 -11.46 14.90
CA LEU A 250 2.34 -12.38 14.34
C LEU A 250 3.78 -11.92 14.61
N LYS A 251 4.71 -12.87 14.56
CA LYS A 251 6.15 -12.59 14.65
C LYS A 251 6.55 -11.61 13.54
N PRO A 252 7.33 -10.56 13.81
CA PRO A 252 7.72 -9.59 12.79
C PRO A 252 8.83 -10.14 11.86
N PRO A 253 8.85 -9.75 10.56
CA PRO A 253 9.84 -10.22 9.58
C PRO A 253 11.31 -10.08 9.97
N GLY A 254 11.67 -8.99 10.66
CA GLY A 254 13.04 -8.76 11.09
C GLY A 254 13.60 -9.85 12.01
N GLU A 255 12.74 -10.53 12.77
CA GLU A 255 13.11 -11.60 13.70
C GLU A 255 13.26 -12.99 13.03
N PHE A 256 12.95 -13.13 11.75
CA PHE A 256 13.19 -14.37 10.99
C PHE A 256 13.94 -14.14 9.68
N GLY A 257 14.73 -13.07 9.63
CA GLY A 257 15.81 -12.92 8.65
C GLY A 257 15.50 -12.02 7.46
N ALA A 258 14.40 -11.26 7.45
CA ALA A 258 14.16 -10.28 6.39
C ALA A 258 15.29 -9.23 6.31
N ASP A 259 15.71 -8.89 5.09
CA ASP A 259 16.63 -7.78 4.80
C ASP A 259 15.87 -6.51 4.45
N ILE A 260 14.73 -6.70 3.78
CA ILE A 260 13.80 -5.68 3.30
C ILE A 260 12.38 -6.10 3.69
N VAL A 261 11.62 -5.18 4.27
CA VAL A 261 10.18 -5.35 4.50
C VAL A 261 9.45 -4.27 3.72
N ILE A 262 8.49 -4.70 2.92
CA ILE A 262 7.64 -3.83 2.12
C ILE A 262 6.18 -4.10 2.47
N GLY A 263 5.26 -3.26 2.04
CA GLY A 263 3.84 -3.52 2.27
C GLY A 263 2.96 -2.34 1.94
N GLU A 264 1.66 -2.56 2.04
CA GLU A 264 0.66 -1.51 1.95
C GLU A 264 0.25 -1.06 3.35
N GLY A 265 0.33 0.24 3.59
CA GLY A 265 0.00 0.89 4.86
C GLY A 265 -1.47 1.25 4.98
N GLN A 266 -2.28 1.11 3.92
CA GLN A 266 -3.71 1.44 3.93
C GLN A 266 -4.48 0.96 5.18
N PRO A 267 -4.28 -0.27 5.68
CA PRO A 267 -4.98 -0.74 6.89
C PRO A 267 -4.76 0.12 8.14
N LEU A 268 -3.71 0.96 8.15
CA LEU A 268 -3.33 1.81 9.27
C LEU A 268 -4.03 3.16 9.19
N GLY A 269 -5.36 3.15 9.26
CA GLY A 269 -6.17 4.37 9.36
C GLY A 269 -6.33 5.15 8.06
N ILE A 270 -6.18 4.53 6.89
CA ILE A 270 -6.35 5.15 5.58
C ILE A 270 -7.58 4.54 4.88
N PRO A 271 -8.48 5.36 4.31
CA PRO A 271 -9.68 4.85 3.64
C PRO A 271 -9.36 4.13 2.32
N LEU A 272 -10.25 3.23 1.90
CA LEU A 272 -10.13 2.49 0.63
C LEU A 272 -10.04 3.41 -0.59
N SER A 273 -10.83 4.50 -0.61
CA SER A 273 -10.79 5.58 -1.61
C SER A 273 -10.65 5.13 -3.08
N PHE A 274 -11.22 3.96 -3.41
CA PHE A 274 -11.13 3.34 -4.73
C PHE A 274 -9.68 3.20 -5.26
N GLY A 275 -8.72 2.88 -4.37
CA GLY A 275 -7.34 2.56 -4.70
C GLY A 275 -6.28 3.58 -4.24
N GLY A 276 -6.67 4.72 -3.65
CA GLY A 276 -5.69 5.64 -3.10
C GLY A 276 -6.20 7.05 -2.74
N PRO A 277 -5.34 7.89 -2.14
CA PRO A 277 -3.90 7.68 -1.95
C PRO A 277 -3.60 6.67 -0.83
N TYR A 278 -2.77 5.68 -1.17
CA TYR A 278 -2.32 4.62 -0.27
C TYR A 278 -0.91 4.92 0.26
N LEU A 279 -0.29 3.99 0.99
CA LEU A 279 0.97 4.20 1.71
C LEU A 279 1.92 3.03 1.50
N GLY A 280 2.93 3.21 0.65
CA GLY A 280 3.98 2.21 0.51
C GLY A 280 4.90 2.17 1.73
N ILE A 281 4.96 1.02 2.40
CA ILE A 281 5.93 0.73 3.48
C ILE A 281 7.22 0.24 2.85
N PHE A 282 8.36 0.77 3.29
CA PHE A 282 9.67 0.27 2.92
C PHE A 282 10.64 0.38 4.11
N ALA A 283 11.02 -0.76 4.68
CA ALA A 283 11.93 -0.87 5.80
C ALA A 283 13.08 -1.84 5.50
N THR A 284 14.26 -1.59 6.07
CA THR A 284 15.46 -2.38 5.82
C THR A 284 16.32 -2.51 7.07
N ARG A 285 17.32 -3.41 7.01
CA ARG A 285 18.47 -3.35 7.92
C ARG A 285 19.24 -2.05 7.74
N LYS A 286 19.94 -1.60 8.78
CA LYS A 286 20.68 -0.33 8.82
C LYS A 286 21.82 -0.30 7.81
N GLU A 287 22.45 -1.43 7.54
CA GLU A 287 23.51 -1.54 6.53
C GLU A 287 23.04 -1.13 5.11
N PHE A 288 21.74 -1.20 4.85
CA PHE A 288 21.13 -0.85 3.57
C PHE A 288 20.60 0.57 3.48
N VAL A 289 20.71 1.38 4.54
CA VAL A 289 20.16 2.75 4.60
C VAL A 289 20.63 3.67 3.48
N ARG A 290 21.81 3.40 2.90
CA ARG A 290 22.34 4.19 1.77
C ARG A 290 21.72 3.82 0.41
N LYS A 291 20.97 2.73 0.35
CA LYS A 291 20.38 2.14 -0.86
C LYS A 291 18.85 2.22 -0.88
N ILE A 292 18.21 2.48 0.27
CA ILE A 292 16.77 2.63 0.39
C ILE A 292 16.25 3.81 -0.43
N ALA A 293 15.11 3.62 -1.10
CA ALA A 293 14.41 4.65 -1.85
C ALA A 293 13.63 5.61 -0.93
N GLY A 294 13.43 6.84 -1.39
CA GLY A 294 12.62 7.83 -0.68
C GLY A 294 13.34 8.57 0.44
N ARG A 295 12.57 9.41 1.13
CA ARG A 295 13.06 10.34 2.17
C ARG A 295 13.35 9.60 3.46
N LEU A 296 14.27 10.16 4.24
CA LEU A 296 14.53 9.73 5.62
C LEU A 296 14.62 10.98 6.49
N VAL A 297 13.91 10.98 7.61
CA VAL A 297 14.14 11.92 8.69
C VAL A 297 15.06 11.28 9.72
N GLY A 298 16.01 12.06 10.22
CA GLY A 298 16.89 11.69 11.33
C GLY A 298 16.83 12.72 12.45
N GLU A 299 17.03 12.23 13.68
CA GLU A 299 17.27 13.05 14.86
C GLU A 299 18.68 13.67 14.80
N THR A 300 18.78 14.93 15.21
CA THR A 300 20.02 15.70 15.31
C THR A 300 19.90 16.74 16.43
N VAL A 301 20.85 17.66 16.54
CA VAL A 301 20.81 18.80 17.47
C VAL A 301 20.96 20.12 16.72
N ASP A 302 20.28 21.16 17.20
CA ASP A 302 20.44 22.52 16.70
C ASP A 302 21.72 23.20 17.26
N GLN A 303 21.91 24.47 16.91
CA GLN A 303 23.05 25.28 17.36
C GLN A 303 23.11 25.50 18.89
N ASP A 304 21.98 25.35 19.59
CA ASP A 304 21.88 25.46 21.05
C ASP A 304 22.02 24.08 21.73
N GLY A 305 22.22 23.01 20.97
CA GLY A 305 22.29 21.64 21.47
C GLY A 305 20.92 21.01 21.79
N LYS A 306 19.81 21.61 21.33
CA LYS A 306 18.46 21.06 21.52
C LYS A 306 18.16 20.03 20.45
N ARG A 307 17.42 18.98 20.82
CA ARG A 307 16.98 17.94 19.87
C ARG A 307 16.17 18.57 18.73
N ALA A 308 16.54 18.22 17.50
CA ALA A 308 15.86 18.62 16.27
C ALA A 308 15.79 17.44 15.29
N TYR A 309 14.98 17.58 14.24
CA TYR A 309 14.83 16.59 13.18
C TYR A 309 15.14 17.23 11.83
N VAL A 310 15.75 16.47 10.92
CA VAL A 310 16.08 16.94 9.56
C VAL A 310 15.89 15.83 8.53
N LEU A 311 15.62 16.21 7.28
CA LEU A 311 15.82 15.28 6.16
C LEU A 311 17.31 14.92 6.08
N THR A 312 17.61 13.63 6.13
CA THR A 312 18.98 13.12 6.18
C THR A 312 19.28 12.18 5.02
N LEU A 313 20.56 12.02 4.70
CA LEU A 313 21.04 11.20 3.58
C LEU A 313 20.37 11.58 2.24
N THR A 314 20.05 12.87 2.06
CA THR A 314 19.34 13.41 0.88
C THR A 314 20.14 13.24 -0.41
N ALA A 315 21.46 13.04 -0.32
CA ALA A 315 22.32 12.73 -1.46
C ALA A 315 21.95 11.42 -2.18
N ARG A 316 21.01 10.62 -1.68
CA ARG A 316 20.41 9.46 -2.39
C ARG A 316 19.31 9.86 -3.37
N GLU A 317 18.74 11.04 -3.24
CA GLU A 317 17.50 11.46 -3.88
C GLU A 317 17.72 12.19 -5.21
N GLN A 318 16.67 12.21 -6.03
CA GLN A 318 16.70 12.73 -7.40
C GLN A 318 17.14 14.20 -7.52
N HIS A 319 16.81 15.05 -6.53
CA HIS A 319 17.12 16.48 -6.61
C HIS A 319 18.63 16.78 -6.48
N ILE A 320 19.40 15.84 -5.95
CA ILE A 320 20.88 15.92 -5.87
C ILE A 320 21.51 15.02 -6.92
N ARG A 321 21.10 13.75 -6.99
CA ARG A 321 21.78 12.73 -7.80
C ARG A 321 21.20 12.47 -9.18
N ARG A 322 20.01 13.01 -9.48
CA ARG A 322 19.35 12.88 -10.78
C ARG A 322 19.29 11.41 -11.22
N GLU A 323 19.87 11.06 -12.37
CA GLU A 323 19.89 9.70 -12.92
C GLU A 323 20.66 8.68 -12.07
N LYS A 324 21.50 9.13 -11.12
CA LYS A 324 22.25 8.27 -10.18
C LYS A 324 21.58 8.13 -8.82
N ALA A 325 20.36 8.63 -8.68
CA ALA A 325 19.58 8.50 -7.46
C ALA A 325 19.17 7.03 -7.24
N THR A 326 18.75 6.74 -6.01
CA THR A 326 18.23 5.41 -5.64
C THR A 326 16.88 5.10 -6.27
N SER A 327 16.07 6.14 -6.51
CA SER A 327 14.74 6.08 -7.13
C SER A 327 14.39 7.43 -7.74
N ASN A 328 13.40 7.46 -8.63
CA ASN A 328 12.82 8.68 -9.19
C ASN A 328 11.80 9.37 -8.26
N ILE A 329 11.45 8.74 -7.13
CA ILE A 329 10.46 9.27 -6.18
C ILE A 329 10.81 10.69 -5.72
N CYS A 330 9.80 11.56 -5.68
CA CYS A 330 9.93 12.94 -5.20
C CYS A 330 8.79 13.25 -4.23
N SER A 331 7.62 13.60 -4.75
CA SER A 331 6.38 13.55 -3.95
C SER A 331 6.17 12.11 -3.51
N ASN A 332 5.65 11.94 -2.31
CA ASN A 332 5.36 10.65 -1.69
C ASN A 332 4.01 10.77 -0.95
N GLN A 333 3.76 9.88 0.00
CA GLN A 333 2.50 9.80 0.72
C GLN A 333 2.65 10.33 2.16
N GLY A 334 3.28 11.49 2.31
CA GLY A 334 3.57 12.08 3.62
C GLY A 334 2.34 12.31 4.51
N LEU A 335 1.21 12.72 3.93
CA LEU A 335 -0.05 12.90 4.68
C LEU A 335 -0.64 11.55 5.14
N MET A 336 -0.51 10.50 4.33
CA MET A 336 -0.97 9.15 4.70
C MET A 336 -0.04 8.51 5.73
N ALA A 337 1.28 8.77 5.64
CA ALA A 337 2.21 8.40 6.71
C ALA A 337 1.84 9.05 8.05
N LEU A 338 1.40 10.33 8.04
CA LEU A 338 0.84 10.98 9.22
C LEU A 338 -0.43 10.29 9.72
N ALA A 339 -1.37 9.95 8.81
CA ALA A 339 -2.59 9.20 9.18
C ALA A 339 -2.24 7.90 9.93
N SER A 340 -1.30 7.13 9.39
CA SER A 340 -0.82 5.89 10.02
C SER A 340 -0.08 6.12 11.34
N THR A 341 0.71 7.19 11.46
CA THR A 341 1.32 7.58 12.74
C THR A 341 0.27 7.85 13.80
N VAL A 342 -0.77 8.63 13.47
CA VAL A 342 -1.87 8.94 14.40
C VAL A 342 -2.63 7.67 14.78
N TYR A 343 -2.96 6.82 13.81
CA TYR A 343 -3.65 5.54 14.04
C TYR A 343 -2.87 4.63 14.99
N LEU A 344 -1.60 4.37 14.69
CA LEU A 344 -0.74 3.52 15.51
C LEU A 344 -0.48 4.10 16.90
N SER A 345 -0.34 5.42 17.01
CA SER A 345 -0.14 6.09 18.30
C SER A 345 -1.39 6.03 19.17
N LEU A 346 -2.58 6.13 18.56
CA LEU A 346 -3.86 6.05 19.26
C LEU A 346 -4.16 4.63 19.76
N LEU A 347 -3.96 3.62 18.91
CA LEU A 347 -4.21 2.23 19.29
C LEU A 347 -3.13 1.70 20.24
N GLY A 348 -1.88 2.12 20.04
CA GLY A 348 -0.73 1.53 20.69
C GLY A 348 -0.61 0.03 20.43
N LYS A 349 0.26 -0.63 21.19
CA LYS A 349 0.51 -2.07 21.05
C LYS A 349 -0.73 -2.92 21.34
N GLN A 350 -1.49 -2.57 22.38
CA GLN A 350 -2.64 -3.37 22.83
C GLN A 350 -3.81 -3.23 21.87
N GLY A 351 -4.12 -2.01 21.41
CA GLY A 351 -5.22 -1.79 20.45
C GLY A 351 -4.93 -2.44 19.10
N LEU A 352 -3.69 -2.32 18.59
CA LEU A 352 -3.32 -2.97 17.32
C LEU A 352 -3.44 -4.49 17.41
N ARG A 353 -2.99 -5.08 18.54
CA ARG A 353 -3.15 -6.51 18.79
C ARG A 353 -4.61 -6.92 18.86
N GLN A 354 -5.47 -6.13 19.52
CA GLN A 354 -6.91 -6.42 19.59
C GLN A 354 -7.56 -6.41 18.21
N VAL A 355 -7.22 -5.43 17.35
CA VAL A 355 -7.70 -5.39 15.96
C VAL A 355 -7.26 -6.65 15.20
N ALA A 356 -5.98 -7.04 15.33
CA ALA A 356 -5.46 -8.25 14.70
C ALA A 356 -6.15 -9.53 15.20
N GLU A 357 -6.38 -9.64 16.51
CA GLU A 357 -7.11 -10.76 17.12
C GLU A 357 -8.56 -10.84 16.64
N LEU A 358 -9.25 -9.70 16.50
CA LEU A 358 -10.61 -9.65 15.95
C LEU A 358 -10.64 -10.11 14.49
N CYS A 359 -9.72 -9.63 13.65
CA CYS A 359 -9.62 -10.07 12.26
C CYS A 359 -9.40 -11.59 12.18
N TYR A 360 -8.44 -12.10 12.96
CA TYR A 360 -8.13 -13.53 13.01
C TYR A 360 -9.34 -14.37 13.46
N GLN A 361 -9.95 -14.04 14.60
CA GLN A 361 -11.05 -14.82 15.19
C GLN A 361 -12.30 -14.80 14.30
N LYS A 362 -12.65 -13.64 13.75
CA LYS A 362 -13.83 -13.50 12.88
C LYS A 362 -13.63 -14.22 11.54
N ALA A 363 -12.43 -14.18 10.98
CA ALA A 363 -12.12 -14.94 9.76
C ALA A 363 -12.25 -16.45 9.98
N HIS A 364 -11.75 -16.97 11.10
CA HIS A 364 -11.90 -18.40 11.42
C HIS A 364 -13.35 -18.79 11.68
N TYR A 365 -14.11 -17.93 12.37
CA TYR A 365 -15.54 -18.12 12.55
C TYR A 365 -16.30 -18.18 11.21
N ALA A 366 -16.01 -17.27 10.29
CA ALA A 366 -16.58 -17.28 8.94
C ALA A 366 -16.19 -18.54 8.16
N ALA A 367 -14.92 -18.93 8.20
CA ALA A 367 -14.42 -20.14 7.55
C ALA A 367 -15.10 -21.42 8.07
N ASP A 368 -15.25 -21.53 9.39
CA ASP A 368 -15.94 -22.65 10.05
C ASP A 368 -17.40 -22.74 9.60
N LEU A 369 -18.11 -21.61 9.53
CA LEU A 369 -19.50 -21.55 9.07
C LEU A 369 -19.65 -21.92 7.58
N ILE A 370 -18.81 -21.34 6.72
CA ILE A 370 -18.85 -21.61 5.28
C ILE A 370 -18.51 -23.08 4.98
N SER A 371 -17.58 -23.68 5.73
CA SER A 371 -17.21 -25.09 5.55
C SER A 371 -18.32 -26.10 5.85
N GLN A 372 -19.39 -25.67 6.52
CA GLN A 372 -20.57 -26.49 6.82
C GLN A 372 -21.59 -26.51 5.67
N ILE A 373 -21.47 -25.60 4.71
CA ILE A 373 -22.38 -25.51 3.57
C ILE A 373 -22.00 -26.61 2.55
N PRO A 374 -22.94 -27.47 2.12
CA PRO A 374 -22.67 -28.47 1.09
C PRO A 374 -22.12 -27.84 -0.20
N GLY A 375 -20.95 -28.30 -0.65
CA GLY A 375 -20.32 -27.83 -1.88
C GLY A 375 -19.25 -26.73 -1.69
N TYR A 376 -19.17 -26.12 -0.50
CA TYR A 376 -18.08 -25.21 -0.14
C TYR A 376 -17.04 -25.90 0.73
N THR A 377 -15.76 -25.60 0.50
CA THR A 377 -14.66 -26.06 1.36
C THR A 377 -13.59 -24.99 1.48
N VAL A 378 -12.92 -24.90 2.64
CA VAL A 378 -11.70 -24.08 2.77
C VAL A 378 -10.56 -24.83 2.09
N CYS A 379 -10.00 -24.29 1.00
CA CYS A 379 -9.14 -25.05 0.09
C CYS A 379 -7.76 -25.40 0.68
N SER A 380 -7.31 -24.71 1.73
CA SER A 380 -5.97 -24.84 2.30
C SER A 380 -6.02 -25.25 3.76
N ASN A 381 -5.18 -26.22 4.14
CA ASN A 381 -4.98 -26.63 5.53
C ASN A 381 -3.91 -25.79 6.25
N ALA A 382 -3.21 -24.90 5.55
CA ALA A 382 -2.25 -23.99 6.17
C ALA A 382 -2.98 -22.98 7.07
N PRO A 383 -2.40 -22.59 8.22
CA PRO A 383 -2.99 -21.54 9.05
C PRO A 383 -3.09 -20.25 8.25
N PHE A 384 -4.16 -19.49 8.46
CA PHE A 384 -4.38 -18.22 7.78
C PHE A 384 -4.63 -17.09 8.79
N PHE A 385 -4.56 -15.85 8.33
CA PHE A 385 -4.81 -14.69 9.21
C PHE A 385 -6.26 -14.22 9.12
N HIS A 386 -6.54 -13.27 8.22
CA HIS A 386 -7.87 -12.67 8.05
C HIS A 386 -8.44 -12.88 6.64
N GLU A 387 -7.67 -13.53 5.76
CA GLU A 387 -8.12 -13.97 4.45
C GLU A 387 -7.98 -15.48 4.36
N PHE A 388 -8.84 -16.13 3.59
CA PHE A 388 -8.77 -17.56 3.32
C PHE A 388 -9.45 -17.90 1.99
N VAL A 389 -9.00 -18.98 1.38
CA VAL A 389 -9.54 -19.44 0.09
C VAL A 389 -10.68 -20.42 0.31
N VAL A 390 -11.82 -20.13 -0.31
CA VAL A 390 -13.00 -20.99 -0.35
C VAL A 390 -13.19 -21.57 -1.75
N CYS A 391 -13.20 -22.88 -1.85
CA CYS A 391 -13.52 -23.65 -3.04
C CYS A 391 -15.05 -23.68 -3.13
N CYS A 392 -15.59 -23.19 -4.23
CA CYS A 392 -17.01 -22.94 -4.42
C CYS A 392 -17.63 -23.97 -5.39
N PRO A 393 -18.92 -24.29 -5.24
CA PRO A 393 -19.62 -25.23 -6.13
C PRO A 393 -19.88 -24.63 -7.54
N LYS A 394 -19.84 -23.30 -7.66
CA LYS A 394 -20.14 -22.53 -8.88
C LYS A 394 -19.04 -21.50 -9.17
N PRO A 395 -19.00 -20.91 -10.39
CA PRO A 395 -18.11 -19.80 -10.70
C PRO A 395 -18.30 -18.64 -9.70
N VAL A 396 -17.18 -18.05 -9.25
CA VAL A 396 -17.21 -16.98 -8.24
C VAL A 396 -17.92 -15.74 -8.74
N SER A 397 -17.81 -15.43 -10.03
CA SER A 397 -18.55 -14.33 -10.67
C SER A 397 -20.07 -14.48 -10.55
N GLU A 398 -20.61 -15.69 -10.68
CA GLU A 398 -22.04 -15.96 -10.49
C GLU A 398 -22.46 -15.82 -9.03
N ILE A 399 -21.64 -16.36 -8.11
CA ILE A 399 -21.88 -16.23 -6.66
C ILE A 399 -21.85 -14.76 -6.23
N ASN A 400 -20.85 -13.99 -6.68
CA ASN A 400 -20.73 -12.57 -6.35
C ASN A 400 -21.88 -11.74 -6.93
N GLN A 401 -22.38 -12.09 -8.11
CA GLN A 401 -23.55 -11.42 -8.68
C GLN A 401 -24.80 -11.65 -7.81
N ALA A 402 -25.01 -12.88 -7.34
CA ALA A 402 -26.11 -13.19 -6.43
C ALA A 402 -25.93 -12.52 -5.05
N LEU A 403 -24.74 -12.59 -4.46
CA LEU A 403 -24.43 -11.90 -3.19
C LEU A 403 -24.72 -10.39 -3.25
N LEU A 404 -24.44 -9.76 -4.40
CA LEU A 404 -24.69 -8.33 -4.58
C LEU A 404 -26.19 -7.98 -4.52
N GLU A 405 -27.09 -8.88 -4.93
CA GLU A 405 -28.54 -8.70 -4.81
C GLU A 405 -28.99 -8.64 -3.34
N TYR A 406 -28.21 -9.21 -2.42
CA TYR A 406 -28.39 -9.15 -0.97
C TYR A 406 -27.57 -8.03 -0.30
N GLY A 407 -26.94 -7.15 -1.08
CA GLY A 407 -26.12 -6.06 -0.56
C GLY A 407 -24.75 -6.52 -0.03
N ILE A 408 -24.28 -7.69 -0.46
CA ILE A 408 -23.00 -8.28 -0.04
C ILE A 408 -21.99 -8.17 -1.17
N LEU A 409 -20.88 -7.47 -0.93
CA LEU A 409 -19.70 -7.51 -1.77
C LEU A 409 -18.88 -8.75 -1.37
N GLY A 410 -19.00 -9.82 -2.15
CA GLY A 410 -18.30 -11.08 -1.92
C GLY A 410 -16.78 -11.00 -2.11
N GLY A 411 -16.13 -12.18 -2.08
CA GLY A 411 -14.68 -12.30 -2.14
C GLY A 411 -14.09 -12.11 -3.55
N PHE A 412 -12.77 -12.09 -3.62
CA PHE A 412 -12.02 -11.95 -4.87
C PHE A 412 -12.02 -13.26 -5.67
N ASP A 413 -12.33 -13.18 -6.95
CA ASP A 413 -12.28 -14.34 -7.87
C ASP A 413 -10.84 -14.67 -8.27
N LEU A 414 -10.28 -15.71 -7.65
CA LEU A 414 -8.90 -16.13 -7.87
C LEU A 414 -8.67 -16.67 -9.28
N SER A 415 -9.70 -17.09 -10.01
CA SER A 415 -9.53 -17.67 -11.35
C SER A 415 -8.94 -16.68 -12.36
N THR A 416 -9.04 -15.37 -12.07
CA THR A 416 -8.45 -14.29 -12.86
C THR A 416 -6.91 -14.34 -12.86
N ASP A 417 -6.30 -14.58 -11.69
CA ASP A 417 -4.84 -14.53 -11.50
C ASP A 417 -4.21 -15.93 -11.28
N TYR A 418 -5.04 -16.92 -10.95
CA TYR A 418 -4.66 -18.31 -10.66
C TYR A 418 -5.54 -19.26 -11.48
N PRO A 419 -5.21 -19.53 -12.76
CA PRO A 419 -6.04 -20.37 -13.64
C PRO A 419 -6.29 -21.80 -13.14
N GLY A 420 -5.41 -22.31 -12.25
CA GLY A 420 -5.56 -23.60 -11.58
C GLY A 420 -6.59 -23.61 -10.43
N LEU A 421 -7.00 -22.44 -9.93
CA LEU A 421 -7.99 -22.25 -8.87
C LEU A 421 -9.34 -21.82 -9.46
N LYS A 422 -9.90 -22.67 -10.32
CA LYS A 422 -11.25 -22.45 -10.86
C LYS A 422 -12.27 -22.55 -9.73
N ASN A 423 -13.24 -21.64 -9.71
CA ASN A 423 -14.28 -21.56 -8.68
C ASN A 423 -13.69 -21.39 -7.26
N ALA A 424 -12.58 -20.65 -7.11
CA ALA A 424 -12.01 -20.36 -5.81
C ALA A 424 -12.14 -18.88 -5.49
N MET A 425 -12.76 -18.57 -4.35
CA MET A 425 -12.98 -17.23 -3.87
C MET A 425 -12.05 -16.95 -2.69
N LEU A 426 -11.29 -15.87 -2.74
CA LEU A 426 -10.54 -15.35 -1.60
C LEU A 426 -11.47 -14.44 -0.79
N ILE A 427 -11.78 -14.83 0.43
CA ILE A 427 -12.63 -14.05 1.34
C ILE A 427 -11.73 -13.34 2.35
N ALA A 428 -12.03 -12.07 2.64
CA ALA A 428 -11.44 -11.31 3.73
C ALA A 428 -12.46 -10.94 4.81
N VAL A 429 -12.07 -11.05 6.07
CA VAL A 429 -12.90 -10.67 7.23
C VAL A 429 -12.08 -9.79 8.16
N THR A 430 -12.56 -8.58 8.43
CA THR A 430 -11.88 -7.62 9.33
C THR A 430 -12.66 -7.44 10.64
N GLU A 431 -12.18 -6.56 11.52
CA GLU A 431 -12.93 -6.14 12.70
C GLU A 431 -14.26 -5.46 12.36
N MET A 432 -14.44 -4.96 11.13
CA MET A 432 -15.66 -4.29 10.67
C MET A 432 -16.82 -5.26 10.41
N ASN A 433 -16.55 -6.51 10.08
CA ASN A 433 -17.62 -7.50 9.83
C ASN A 433 -18.25 -7.92 11.16
N THR A 434 -19.54 -7.64 11.33
CA THR A 434 -20.32 -8.09 12.49
C THR A 434 -20.58 -9.60 12.42
N ARG A 435 -21.01 -10.18 13.54
CA ARG A 435 -21.36 -11.61 13.57
C ARG A 435 -22.55 -11.88 12.66
N GLU A 436 -23.54 -11.01 12.71
CA GLU A 436 -24.79 -11.07 11.94
C GLU A 436 -24.51 -11.02 10.44
N GLU A 437 -23.58 -10.16 10.00
CA GLU A 437 -23.14 -10.09 8.60
C GLU A 437 -22.44 -11.38 8.14
N ILE A 438 -21.63 -11.99 8.99
CA ILE A 438 -20.96 -13.27 8.69
C ILE A 438 -21.98 -14.41 8.61
N GLU A 439 -22.95 -14.46 9.53
CA GLU A 439 -24.05 -15.43 9.51
C GLU A 439 -24.93 -15.23 8.26
N THR A 440 -25.21 -13.97 7.88
CA THR A 440 -25.94 -13.63 6.66
C THR A 440 -25.19 -14.07 5.40
N LEU A 441 -23.87 -13.86 5.33
CA LEU A 441 -23.05 -14.39 4.23
C LEU A 441 -23.21 -15.91 4.11
N ARG A 442 -23.16 -16.64 5.23
CA ARG A 442 -23.35 -18.10 5.23
C ARG A 442 -24.73 -18.48 4.70
N ASP A 443 -25.78 -17.86 5.21
CA ASP A 443 -27.17 -18.18 4.82
C ASP A 443 -27.39 -17.95 3.31
N VAL A 444 -26.91 -16.82 2.78
CA VAL A 444 -27.04 -16.51 1.34
C VAL A 444 -26.20 -17.46 0.47
N LEU A 445 -25.00 -17.84 0.90
CA LEU A 445 -24.19 -18.85 0.18
C LEU A 445 -24.86 -20.23 0.16
N GLU A 446 -25.54 -20.62 1.24
CA GLU A 446 -26.32 -21.86 1.34
C GLU A 446 -27.49 -21.83 0.35
N ASP A 447 -28.26 -20.75 0.30
CA ASP A 447 -29.36 -20.56 -0.66
C ASP A 447 -28.87 -20.63 -2.12
N ILE A 448 -27.76 -19.94 -2.46
CA ILE A 448 -27.17 -19.95 -3.81
C ILE A 448 -26.75 -21.36 -4.25
N SER A 449 -26.42 -22.26 -3.31
CA SER A 449 -26.03 -23.64 -3.62
C SER A 449 -27.19 -24.56 -3.93
N HIS A 450 -28.40 -24.20 -3.50
CA HIS A 450 -29.62 -24.98 -3.71
C HIS A 450 -30.35 -24.65 -5.02
N GLU A 451 -30.11 -23.48 -5.59
CA GLU A 451 -30.52 -23.10 -6.96
C GLU A 451 -29.62 -23.73 -8.04
#